data_AF-A0A1V9VB06-F1
#
_entry.id   AF-A0A1V9VB06-F1
#
_cell.length_a   1.000
_cell.length_b   1.000
_cell.length_c   1.000
_cell.angle_alpha   90.00
_cell.angle_beta   90.00
_cell.angle_gamma   90.00
#
_symmetry.space_group_name_H-M   'P 1'
#
loop_
_entity.id
_entity.type
_entity.pdbx_description
1 polymer ?
#
loop_
_entity_poly.entity_id
_entity_poly.type
_entity_poly.pdbx_seq_one_letter_code
_entity_poly.pdbx_strand_id
1 'polypeptide(L)'
;MSMFQKSIINSVKQDETKVALRWASFQKFLEKVEYIKTVKEEKYQDGFLVDIFENCLGYTLDMTNPKSFNLEREKKNETDGKKADGVIYVDNKVVGVIELKGQDTKNLDKIETQAFNYHASHSNSKYIIISNFDELRFYVDKKTAYEKFNLFTLNYEEFKKLHLLISYE
;
A
#
# COMPACT_ATOMS: atom_id res chain seq x y z
N MET A 1 17.08 1.83 9.69
CA MET A 1 17.97 1.88 8.51
C MET A 1 17.11 1.65 7.27
N SER A 2 17.36 2.34 6.16
CA SER A 2 16.65 2.12 4.89
C SER A 2 16.83 0.68 4.44
N MET A 3 15.74 -0.02 4.09
CA MET A 3 15.80 -1.40 3.58
C MET A 3 16.61 -1.52 2.29
N PHE A 4 16.58 -0.47 1.48
CA PHE A 4 17.21 -0.45 0.17
C PHE A 4 18.42 0.48 0.18
N GLN A 5 19.48 0.07 -0.53
CA GLN A 5 20.64 0.92 -0.75
C GLN A 5 20.27 2.07 -1.70
N LYS A 6 20.61 3.31 -1.33
CA LYS A 6 20.31 4.50 -2.15
C LYS A 6 20.89 4.41 -3.57
N SER A 7 22.09 3.84 -3.72
CA SER A 7 22.74 3.63 -5.02
C SER A 7 21.92 2.74 -5.96
N ILE A 8 21.26 1.71 -5.42
CA ILE A 8 20.40 0.80 -6.19
C ILE A 8 19.10 1.52 -6.56
N ILE A 9 18.46 2.21 -5.62
CA ILE A 9 17.24 3.00 -5.91
C ILE A 9 17.50 3.98 -7.05
N ASN A 10 18.62 4.72 -6.97
CA ASN A 10 18.94 5.76 -7.95
C ASN A 10 19.36 5.22 -9.32
N SER A 11 19.73 3.93 -9.44
CA SER A 11 20.13 3.34 -10.71
C SER A 11 18.94 2.80 -11.53
N VAL A 12 17.79 2.57 -10.90
CA VAL A 12 16.60 2.10 -11.59
C VAL A 12 15.91 3.27 -12.29
N LYS A 13 15.76 3.16 -13.61
CA LYS A 13 15.03 4.15 -14.40
C LYS A 13 13.53 3.90 -14.32
N GLN A 14 12.76 4.96 -14.15
CA GLN A 14 11.30 4.94 -14.25
C GLN A 14 10.85 5.66 -15.51
N ASP A 15 9.66 5.35 -15.98
CA ASP A 15 8.97 6.16 -16.99
C ASP A 15 8.51 7.48 -16.34
N GLU A 16 9.25 8.55 -16.58
CA GLU A 16 8.96 9.88 -16.01
C GLU A 16 7.58 10.42 -16.42
N THR A 17 7.06 10.04 -17.60
CA THR A 17 5.72 10.46 -18.03
C THR A 17 4.66 9.79 -17.14
N LYS A 18 4.81 8.48 -16.93
CA LYS A 18 3.92 7.71 -16.05
C LYS A 18 3.98 8.20 -14.61
N VAL A 19 5.17 8.45 -14.10
CA VAL A 19 5.37 8.97 -12.74
C VAL A 19 4.72 10.34 -12.58
N ALA A 20 4.89 11.25 -13.55
CA ALA A 20 4.26 12.57 -13.50
C ALA A 20 2.73 12.50 -13.50
N LEU A 21 2.13 11.60 -14.29
CA LEU A 21 0.68 11.37 -14.30
C LEU A 21 0.18 10.85 -12.95
N ARG A 22 0.87 9.86 -12.36
CA ARG A 22 0.53 9.31 -11.05
C ARG A 22 0.77 10.31 -9.92
N TRP A 23 1.77 11.19 -10.05
CA TRP A 23 1.96 12.30 -9.14
C TRP A 23 0.82 13.31 -9.19
N ALA A 24 0.29 13.61 -10.39
CA ALA A 24 -0.89 14.45 -10.51
C ALA A 24 -2.13 13.82 -9.85
N SER A 25 -2.30 12.49 -9.94
CA SER A 25 -3.31 11.77 -9.16
C SER A 25 -3.07 11.89 -7.65
N PHE A 26 -1.81 11.81 -7.22
CA PHE A 26 -1.43 11.95 -5.81
C PHE A 26 -1.74 13.36 -5.27
N GLN A 27 -1.61 14.41 -6.06
CA GLN A 27 -2.03 15.77 -5.65
C GLN A 27 -3.53 15.84 -5.32
N LYS A 28 -4.38 15.09 -6.04
CA LYS A 28 -5.82 15.01 -5.73
C LYS A 28 -6.09 14.29 -4.41
N PHE A 29 -5.24 13.33 -4.03
CA PHE A 29 -5.28 12.73 -2.71
C PHE A 29 -4.90 13.76 -1.63
N LEU A 30 -3.89 14.60 -1.87
CA LEU A 30 -3.48 15.64 -0.93
C LEU A 30 -4.59 16.67 -0.66
N GLU A 31 -5.43 16.99 -1.65
CA GLU A 31 -6.60 17.86 -1.48
C GLU A 31 -7.63 17.29 -0.47
N LYS A 32 -7.66 15.97 -0.26
CA LYS A 32 -8.60 15.30 0.65
C LYS A 32 -8.07 15.18 2.08
N VAL A 33 -6.81 15.54 2.35
CA VAL A 33 -6.13 15.30 3.65
C VAL A 33 -6.93 15.78 4.85
N GLU A 34 -7.49 16.99 4.80
CA GLU A 34 -8.27 17.52 5.92
C GLU A 34 -9.55 16.71 6.17
N TYR A 35 -10.21 16.22 5.11
CA TYR A 35 -11.35 15.31 5.26
C TYR A 35 -10.92 13.97 5.85
N ILE A 36 -9.83 13.37 5.36
CA ILE A 36 -9.32 12.06 5.81
C ILE A 36 -9.03 12.06 7.32
N LYS A 37 -8.50 13.16 7.85
CA LYS A 37 -8.24 13.32 9.30
C LYS A 37 -9.49 13.27 10.16
N THR A 38 -10.67 13.55 9.59
CA THR A 38 -11.94 13.59 10.35
C THR A 38 -12.74 12.30 10.33
N VAL A 39 -12.42 11.37 9.42
CA VAL A 39 -13.22 10.18 9.18
C VAL A 39 -12.64 8.92 9.82
N LYS A 40 -13.53 7.96 10.12
CA LYS A 40 -13.16 6.63 10.58
C LYS A 40 -12.57 5.79 9.45
N GLU A 41 -11.84 4.75 9.83
CA GLU A 41 -11.28 3.73 8.93
C GLU A 41 -12.26 3.24 7.87
N GLU A 42 -13.39 2.65 8.29
CA GLU A 42 -14.42 2.09 7.41
C GLU A 42 -14.93 3.08 6.35
N LYS A 43 -14.88 4.39 6.66
CA LYS A 43 -15.38 5.44 5.76
C LYS A 43 -14.40 5.75 4.62
N TYR A 44 -13.11 5.51 4.82
CA TYR A 44 -12.07 5.90 3.87
C TYR A 44 -11.17 4.75 3.41
N GLN A 45 -11.27 3.57 4.00
CA GLN A 45 -10.51 2.38 3.60
C GLN A 45 -10.58 2.13 2.09
N ASP A 46 -11.79 2.13 1.52
CA ASP A 46 -12.01 1.94 0.08
C ASP A 46 -11.43 3.10 -0.74
N GLY A 47 -11.65 4.32 -0.25
CA GLY A 47 -11.13 5.53 -0.86
C GLY A 47 -9.60 5.53 -0.91
N PHE A 48 -8.93 5.02 0.12
CA PHE A 48 -7.49 4.92 0.18
C PHE A 48 -6.94 3.92 -0.85
N LEU A 49 -7.57 2.76 -1.01
CA LEU A 49 -7.18 1.79 -2.02
C LEU A 49 -7.34 2.36 -3.44
N VAL A 50 -8.44 3.08 -3.69
CA VAL A 50 -8.66 3.75 -4.99
C VAL A 50 -7.65 4.88 -5.20
N ASP A 51 -7.52 5.80 -4.25
CA ASP A 51 -6.73 7.02 -4.39
C ASP A 51 -5.23 6.73 -4.47
N ILE A 52 -4.72 5.78 -3.67
CA ILE A 52 -3.29 5.48 -3.64
C ILE A 52 -2.94 4.31 -4.55
N PHE A 53 -3.57 3.15 -4.37
CA PHE A 53 -3.12 1.95 -5.08
C PHE A 53 -3.56 1.96 -6.55
N GLU A 54 -4.84 2.20 -6.81
CA GLU A 54 -5.34 2.21 -8.19
C GLU A 54 -4.84 3.45 -8.95
N ASN A 55 -5.11 4.65 -8.44
CA ASN A 55 -4.85 5.89 -9.16
C ASN A 55 -3.37 6.31 -9.18
N CYS A 56 -2.59 5.98 -8.14
CA CYS A 56 -1.19 6.43 -8.03
C CYS A 56 -0.15 5.32 -8.22
N LEU A 57 -0.52 4.04 -8.09
CA LEU A 57 0.44 2.93 -8.11
C LEU A 57 0.12 1.86 -9.17
N GLY A 58 -0.96 2.00 -9.94
CA GLY A 58 -1.24 1.14 -11.09
C GLY A 58 -1.92 -0.19 -10.78
N TYR A 59 -2.41 -0.36 -9.57
CA TYR A 59 -3.23 -1.52 -9.24
C TYR A 59 -4.61 -1.41 -9.91
N THR A 60 -5.30 -2.54 -10.01
CA THR A 60 -6.68 -2.60 -10.46
C THR A 60 -7.48 -3.31 -9.38
N LEU A 61 -8.44 -2.61 -8.80
CA LEU A 61 -9.29 -3.13 -7.75
C LEU A 61 -10.35 -4.08 -8.33
N ASP A 62 -10.66 -5.13 -7.57
CA ASP A 62 -11.75 -6.07 -7.84
C ASP A 62 -13.09 -5.37 -8.10
N MET A 63 -13.43 -4.35 -7.32
CA MET A 63 -14.66 -3.57 -7.49
C MET A 63 -14.66 -2.69 -8.75
N THR A 64 -13.47 -2.25 -9.20
CA THR A 64 -13.32 -1.43 -10.39
C THR A 64 -13.36 -2.29 -11.66
N ASN A 65 -12.72 -3.46 -11.64
CA ASN A 65 -12.75 -4.43 -12.73
C ASN A 65 -12.82 -5.89 -12.23
N PRO A 66 -14.03 -6.42 -11.98
CA PRO A 66 -14.22 -7.77 -11.46
C PRO A 66 -13.70 -8.90 -12.35
N LYS A 67 -13.43 -8.62 -13.64
CA LYS A 67 -12.95 -9.62 -14.61
C LYS A 67 -11.43 -9.69 -14.69
N SER A 68 -10.73 -8.66 -14.25
CA SER A 68 -9.27 -8.55 -14.36
C SER A 68 -8.77 -7.53 -13.34
N PHE A 69 -8.39 -8.02 -12.16
CA PHE A 69 -7.87 -7.24 -11.05
C PHE A 69 -6.58 -7.86 -10.54
N ASN A 70 -5.76 -7.04 -9.87
CA ASN A 70 -4.56 -7.47 -9.17
C ASN A 70 -4.57 -7.02 -7.70
N LEU A 71 -5.65 -6.40 -7.25
CA LEU A 71 -5.90 -5.99 -5.88
C LEU A 71 -7.33 -6.38 -5.50
N GLU A 72 -7.48 -7.27 -4.52
CA GLU A 72 -8.79 -7.73 -4.01
C GLU A 72 -8.97 -7.27 -2.57
N ARG A 73 -10.19 -6.93 -2.21
CA ARG A 73 -10.52 -6.49 -0.85
C ARG A 73 -11.07 -7.63 -0.01
N GLU A 74 -10.96 -7.49 1.30
CA GLU A 74 -11.64 -8.35 2.28
C GLU A 74 -11.38 -9.86 2.08
N LYS A 75 -10.21 -10.22 1.54
CA LYS A 75 -9.87 -11.60 1.23
C LYS A 75 -9.70 -12.40 2.52
N LYS A 76 -10.44 -13.50 2.65
CA LYS A 76 -10.26 -14.46 3.74
C LYS A 76 -9.03 -15.32 3.49
N ASN A 77 -8.24 -15.57 4.53
CA ASN A 77 -7.19 -16.59 4.48
C ASN A 77 -7.78 -18.01 4.47
N GLU A 78 -6.92 -18.97 4.12
CA GLU A 78 -7.30 -20.38 3.99
C GLU A 78 -7.40 -21.14 5.33
N THR A 79 -6.95 -20.54 6.43
CA THR A 79 -6.74 -21.25 7.70
C THR A 79 -7.75 -20.90 8.79
N ASP A 80 -7.88 -19.63 9.17
CA ASP A 80 -8.69 -19.20 10.32
C ASP A 80 -9.85 -18.26 9.93
N GLY A 81 -10.00 -17.99 8.63
CA GLY A 81 -11.09 -17.17 8.07
C GLY A 81 -10.95 -15.68 8.34
N LYS A 82 -9.82 -15.22 8.91
CA LYS A 82 -9.52 -13.79 9.04
C LYS A 82 -9.32 -13.17 7.67
N LYS A 83 -9.68 -11.89 7.58
CA LYS A 83 -9.59 -11.09 6.36
C LYS A 83 -8.43 -10.11 6.42
N ALA A 84 -7.82 -9.85 5.28
CA ALA A 84 -6.99 -8.67 5.06
C ALA A 84 -7.83 -7.56 4.39
N ASP A 85 -7.48 -6.31 4.63
CA ASP A 85 -8.14 -5.17 4.01
C ASP A 85 -7.90 -5.11 2.50
N GLY A 86 -6.70 -5.51 2.06
CA GLY A 86 -6.38 -5.74 0.67
C GLY A 86 -5.34 -6.84 0.47
N VAL A 87 -5.41 -7.55 -0.66
CA VAL A 87 -4.40 -8.51 -1.11
C VAL A 87 -3.97 -8.22 -2.53
N ILE A 88 -2.66 -8.32 -2.77
CA ILE A 88 -2.06 -8.08 -4.08
C ILE A 88 -1.78 -9.42 -4.76
N TYR A 89 -2.18 -9.53 -6.03
CA TYR A 89 -1.98 -10.68 -6.88
C TYR A 89 -0.87 -10.46 -7.93
N VAL A 90 0.01 -11.45 -8.05
CA VAL A 90 0.90 -11.64 -9.20
C VAL A 90 0.80 -13.10 -9.60
N ASP A 91 0.61 -13.38 -10.89
CA ASP A 91 0.42 -14.73 -11.43
C ASP A 91 -0.62 -15.56 -10.65
N ASN A 92 -1.76 -14.94 -10.32
CA ASN A 92 -2.87 -15.50 -9.53
C ASN A 92 -2.48 -15.98 -8.12
N LYS A 93 -1.35 -15.52 -7.58
CA LYS A 93 -0.89 -15.81 -6.22
C LYS A 93 -0.92 -14.56 -5.37
N VAL A 94 -1.35 -14.70 -4.12
CA VAL A 94 -1.24 -13.63 -3.12
C VAL A 94 0.23 -13.40 -2.82
N VAL A 95 0.77 -12.26 -3.27
CA VAL A 95 2.16 -11.85 -3.04
C VAL A 95 2.30 -10.70 -2.06
N GLY A 96 1.22 -9.94 -1.85
CA GLY A 96 1.21 -8.79 -0.96
C GLY A 96 -0.05 -8.72 -0.10
N VAL A 97 0.08 -8.14 1.09
CA VAL A 97 -1.00 -7.93 2.05
C VAL A 97 -1.01 -6.45 2.43
N ILE A 98 -2.20 -5.86 2.48
CA ILE A 98 -2.45 -4.49 2.93
C ILE A 98 -3.37 -4.56 4.14
N GLU A 99 -2.97 -3.92 5.24
CA GLU A 99 -3.78 -3.72 6.44
C GLU A 99 -3.85 -2.23 6.78
N LEU A 100 -5.06 -1.74 6.99
CA LEU A 100 -5.36 -0.32 7.14
C LEU A 100 -5.93 -0.05 8.53
N LYS A 101 -5.70 1.14 9.06
CA LYS A 101 -6.38 1.65 10.25
C LYS A 101 -6.78 3.10 10.09
N GLY A 102 -7.70 3.57 10.94
CA GLY A 102 -8.05 4.98 11.02
C GLY A 102 -6.88 5.87 11.51
N GLN A 103 -7.00 7.17 11.28
CA GLN A 103 -6.02 8.19 11.69
C GLN A 103 -5.82 8.30 13.21
N ASP A 104 -6.76 7.81 14.00
CA ASP A 104 -6.68 7.69 15.46
C ASP A 104 -5.65 6.64 15.91
N THR A 105 -5.34 5.67 15.04
CA THR A 105 -4.31 4.67 15.32
C THR A 105 -2.92 5.21 15.03
N LYS A 106 -2.29 5.80 16.06
CA LYS A 106 -0.91 6.33 15.97
C LYS A 106 0.18 5.28 16.16
N ASN A 107 -0.14 4.18 16.85
CA ASN A 107 0.80 3.08 17.05
C ASN A 107 0.49 1.94 16.07
N LEU A 108 1.18 1.96 14.92
CA LEU A 108 1.04 0.93 13.89
C LEU A 108 1.66 -0.43 14.28
N ASP A 109 2.50 -0.50 15.32
CA ASP A 109 3.16 -1.75 15.74
C ASP A 109 2.11 -2.80 16.18
N LYS A 110 0.95 -2.34 16.66
CA LYS A 110 -0.18 -3.23 17.00
C LYS A 110 -0.82 -3.88 15.78
N ILE A 111 -0.72 -3.24 14.61
CA ILE A 111 -1.30 -3.68 13.34
C ILE A 111 -0.37 -4.67 12.65
N GLU A 112 0.95 -4.51 12.82
CA GLU A 112 1.97 -5.41 12.27
C GLU A 112 1.60 -6.88 12.51
N THR A 113 1.18 -7.23 13.73
CA THR A 113 0.85 -8.63 14.07
C THR A 113 -0.27 -9.18 13.18
N GLN A 114 -1.31 -8.40 12.88
CA GLN A 114 -2.41 -8.83 12.02
C GLN A 114 -1.92 -9.06 10.58
N ALA A 115 -1.19 -8.09 10.03
CA ALA A 115 -0.68 -8.15 8.66
C ALA A 115 0.34 -9.31 8.49
N PHE A 116 1.26 -9.49 9.44
CA PHE A 116 2.25 -10.56 9.41
C PHE A 116 1.65 -11.95 9.62
N ASN A 117 0.60 -12.08 10.43
CA ASN A 117 -0.11 -13.36 10.57
C ASN A 117 -0.80 -13.76 9.27
N TYR A 118 -1.42 -12.80 8.57
CA TYR A 118 -2.03 -13.06 7.26
C TYR A 118 -0.96 -13.43 6.23
N HIS A 119 0.15 -12.70 6.18
CA HIS A 119 1.31 -13.03 5.35
C HIS A 119 1.81 -14.46 5.61
N ALA A 120 1.98 -14.87 6.87
CA ALA A 120 2.45 -16.21 7.23
C ALA A 120 1.50 -17.36 6.79
N SER A 121 0.22 -17.05 6.53
CA SER A 121 -0.75 -18.02 6.00
C SER A 121 -0.70 -18.21 4.48
N HIS A 122 0.13 -17.43 3.76
CA HIS A 122 0.25 -17.49 2.30
C HIS A 122 1.71 -17.67 1.88
N SER A 123 2.07 -18.86 1.39
CA SER A 123 3.46 -19.23 1.06
C SER A 123 4.16 -18.36 0.00
N ASN A 124 3.39 -17.66 -0.85
CA ASN A 124 3.93 -16.76 -1.88
C ASN A 124 3.92 -15.28 -1.45
N SER A 125 3.35 -14.97 -0.28
CA SER A 125 3.32 -13.62 0.24
C SER A 125 4.75 -13.20 0.59
N LYS A 126 5.11 -11.97 0.21
CA LYS A 126 6.44 -11.37 0.44
C LYS A 126 6.34 -9.91 0.85
N TYR A 127 5.30 -9.23 0.40
CA TYR A 127 5.15 -7.80 0.62
C TYR A 127 4.07 -7.55 1.66
N ILE A 128 4.36 -6.70 2.63
CA ILE A 128 3.40 -6.31 3.66
C ILE A 128 3.35 -4.79 3.68
N ILE A 129 2.16 -4.23 3.58
CA ILE A 129 1.91 -2.81 3.68
C ILE A 129 0.95 -2.60 4.84
N ILE A 130 1.31 -1.69 5.75
CA ILE A 130 0.38 -1.20 6.75
C ILE A 130 0.27 0.31 6.64
N SER A 131 -0.93 0.85 6.88
CA SER A 131 -1.11 2.29 6.88
C SER A 131 -2.25 2.76 7.76
N ASN A 132 -2.11 3.95 8.32
CA ASN A 132 -3.21 4.71 8.92
C ASN A 132 -3.64 5.90 8.04
N PHE A 133 -3.37 5.83 6.72
CA PHE A 133 -3.62 6.85 5.69
C PHE A 133 -2.59 8.00 5.59
N ASP A 134 -1.89 8.38 6.66
CA ASP A 134 -0.75 9.31 6.58
C ASP A 134 0.57 8.57 6.58
N GLU A 135 0.79 7.67 7.53
CA GLU A 135 1.97 6.82 7.54
C GLU A 135 1.71 5.54 6.76
N LEU A 136 2.54 5.27 5.76
CA LEU A 136 2.59 3.98 5.07
C LEU A 136 3.93 3.32 5.40
N ARG A 137 3.88 2.08 5.90
CA ARG A 137 5.06 1.23 6.11
C ARG A 137 5.02 0.06 5.15
N PHE A 138 6.12 -0.14 4.43
CA PHE A 138 6.32 -1.22 3.48
C PHE A 138 7.41 -2.15 4.00
N TYR A 139 7.09 -3.43 4.14
CA TYR A 139 7.98 -4.48 4.60
C TYR A 139 8.20 -5.49 3.47
N VAL A 140 9.38 -6.13 3.49
CA VAL A 140 9.70 -7.26 2.64
C VAL A 140 10.03 -8.45 3.53
N ASP A 141 9.15 -9.46 3.52
CA ASP A 141 9.24 -10.77 4.16
C ASP A 141 9.28 -10.75 5.71
N LYS A 142 10.08 -9.87 6.31
CA LYS A 142 10.35 -9.85 7.76
C LYS A 142 10.00 -8.50 8.36
N LYS A 143 9.53 -8.54 9.61
CA LYS A 143 9.22 -7.35 10.43
C LYS A 143 10.44 -6.55 10.90
N THR A 144 11.65 -7.02 10.63
CA THR A 144 12.89 -6.43 11.18
C THR A 144 13.24 -5.06 10.60
N ALA A 145 12.74 -4.74 9.41
CA ALA A 145 12.93 -3.45 8.77
C ALA A 145 11.75 -3.15 7.84
N TYR A 146 11.48 -1.86 7.63
CA TYR A 146 10.48 -1.36 6.70
C TYR A 146 10.92 0.00 6.13
N GLU A 147 10.39 0.33 4.95
CA GLU A 147 10.40 1.69 4.44
C GLU A 147 9.14 2.41 4.85
N LYS A 148 9.31 3.65 5.31
CA LYS A 148 8.23 4.50 5.78
C LYS A 148 8.06 5.71 4.87
N PHE A 149 6.81 6.06 4.63
CA PHE A 149 6.39 7.23 3.88
C PHE A 149 5.34 8.00 4.69
N ASN A 150 5.47 9.33 4.76
CA ASN A 150 4.40 10.19 5.23
C ASN A 150 3.66 10.74 4.00
N LEU A 151 2.56 10.10 3.64
CA LEU A 151 1.76 10.38 2.44
C LEU A 151 1.17 11.80 2.46
N PHE A 152 0.90 12.39 3.62
CA PHE A 152 0.29 13.74 3.69
C PHE A 152 1.28 14.87 3.39
N THR A 153 2.58 14.61 3.53
CA THR A 153 3.63 15.63 3.35
C THR A 153 4.67 15.22 2.33
N LEU A 154 4.39 14.17 1.57
CA LEU A 154 5.30 13.53 0.66
C LEU A 154 5.63 14.48 -0.51
N ASN A 155 6.91 14.76 -0.74
CA ASN A 155 7.32 15.56 -1.90
C ASN A 155 7.54 14.69 -3.15
N TYR A 156 7.76 15.32 -4.32
CA TYR A 156 7.88 14.58 -5.58
C TYR A 156 9.01 13.53 -5.58
N GLU A 157 10.16 13.79 -4.97
CA GLU A 157 11.27 12.83 -4.92
C GLU A 157 10.96 11.65 -4.00
N GLU A 158 10.30 11.91 -2.88
CA GLU A 158 9.78 10.85 -2.01
C GLU A 158 8.71 10.03 -2.73
N PHE A 159 7.92 10.66 -3.61
CA PHE A 159 6.87 9.99 -4.38
C PHE A 159 7.47 9.09 -5.44
N LYS A 160 8.51 9.57 -6.12
CA LYS A 160 9.31 8.75 -7.03
C LYS A 160 9.83 7.49 -6.33
N LYS A 161 10.30 7.61 -5.10
CA LYS A 161 10.74 6.45 -4.31
C LYS A 161 9.58 5.52 -3.94
N LEU A 162 8.45 6.05 -3.44
CA LEU A 162 7.25 5.27 -3.15
C LEU A 162 6.78 4.49 -4.38
N HIS A 163 6.63 5.20 -5.50
CA HIS A 163 6.25 4.66 -6.79
C HIS A 163 7.21 3.54 -7.22
N LEU A 164 8.51 3.75 -7.14
CA LEU A 164 9.52 2.75 -7.52
C LEU A 164 9.37 1.45 -6.74
N LEU A 165 9.09 1.56 -5.44
CA LEU A 165 9.10 0.40 -4.55
C LEU A 165 7.78 -0.37 -4.54
N ILE A 166 6.65 0.28 -4.85
CA ILE A 166 5.32 -0.27 -4.60
C ILE A 166 4.44 -0.33 -5.86
N SER A 167 4.77 0.40 -6.94
CA SER A 167 3.91 0.38 -8.14
C SER A 167 3.81 -1.00 -8.78
N TYR A 168 2.64 -1.29 -9.35
CA TYR A 168 2.37 -2.48 -10.13
C TYR A 168 2.66 -2.19 -11.60
N GLU A 169 3.59 -2.96 -12.17
CA GLU A 169 4.07 -2.85 -13.55
C GLU A 169 4.28 -4.24 -14.16
#